data_AF-A0A932NS80-F1
#
_entry.id   AF-A0A932NS80-F1
#
_cell.length_a   1.000
_cell.length_b   1.000
_cell.length_c   1.000
_cell.angle_alpha   90.00
_cell.angle_beta   90.00
_cell.angle_gamma   90.00
#
_symmetry.space_group_name_H-M   'P 1'
#
loop_
_entity.id
_entity.type
_entity.pdbx_description
1 polymer ?
#
loop_
_entity_poly.entity_id
_entity_poly.type
_entity_poly.pdbx_seq_one_letter_code
_entity_poly.pdbx_strand_id
1 'polypeptide(L)'
;MKRFLLFGLALLVGGCSWFPRQPAQNPDPNHLHADVAVWVGGTKLDFSDERYMSEPPAESARVSALSLLIPGTSAHGDEEDGHVVPGREYLHLHDGNGHVIHVHKPGLAIGDFFTSIGLTVTSDCLTLDEYLFAQLDADWVDAWARTRDLCADGKFHWTMIVNGERLPMDPTYVIKDVDRILLSYGSSDTAADEEFVTMTDDACLYSKTCPWRGEPPTENCIADPAVPCVAPLE
;
A
#
# COMPACT_ATOMS: atom_id res chain seq x y z
N MET A 1 37.68 38.86 -55.90
CA MET A 1 37.00 37.57 -55.62
C MET A 1 37.52 37.02 -54.29
N LYS A 2 36.79 37.20 -53.19
CA LYS A 2 37.09 36.54 -51.90
C LYS A 2 35.78 35.97 -51.37
N ARG A 3 35.74 34.65 -51.24
CA ARG A 3 34.56 33.85 -50.85
C ARG A 3 34.35 33.96 -49.34
N PHE A 4 33.11 34.23 -48.93
CA PHE A 4 32.65 34.16 -47.55
C PHE A 4 32.56 32.70 -47.10
N LEU A 5 33.14 32.38 -45.94
CA LEU A 5 32.95 31.13 -45.22
C LEU A 5 32.01 31.41 -44.04
N LEU A 6 30.78 30.92 -44.14
CA LEU A 6 29.81 30.88 -43.04
C LEU A 6 30.11 29.64 -42.20
N PHE A 7 30.50 29.85 -40.94
CA PHE A 7 30.55 28.79 -39.93
C PHE A 7 29.13 28.56 -39.40
N GLY A 8 28.56 27.39 -39.69
CA GLY A 8 27.34 26.91 -39.05
C GLY A 8 27.64 26.40 -37.65
N LEU A 9 27.09 27.07 -36.63
CA LEU A 9 27.11 26.61 -35.25
C LEU A 9 25.98 25.58 -35.08
N ALA A 10 26.33 24.30 -34.99
CA ALA A 10 25.38 23.24 -34.65
C ALA A 10 25.03 23.32 -33.16
N LEU A 11 23.78 23.68 -32.86
CA LEU A 11 23.19 23.59 -31.52
C LEU A 11 22.97 22.11 -31.17
N LEU A 12 23.85 21.56 -30.34
CA LEU A 12 23.62 20.28 -29.66
C LEU A 12 22.61 20.52 -28.53
N VAL A 13 21.32 20.35 -28.83
CA VAL A 13 20.28 20.22 -27.80
C VAL A 13 20.47 18.85 -27.16
N GLY A 14 20.91 18.82 -25.90
CA GLY A 14 20.99 17.61 -25.11
C GLY A 14 19.60 16.97 -24.99
N GLY A 15 19.40 15.88 -25.74
CA GLY A 15 18.20 15.06 -25.63
C GLY A 15 18.21 14.35 -24.29
N CYS A 16 17.43 14.83 -23.31
CA CYS A 16 16.89 13.92 -22.32
C CYS A 16 16.15 12.82 -23.09
N SER A 17 16.45 11.58 -22.80
CA SER A 17 15.95 10.40 -23.47
C SER A 17 14.42 10.33 -23.38
N TRP A 18 13.72 10.84 -24.39
CA TRP A 18 12.25 10.77 -24.56
C TRP A 18 11.78 9.37 -24.99
N PHE A 19 12.46 8.30 -24.56
CA PHE A 19 11.94 6.96 -24.79
C PHE A 19 10.84 6.70 -23.76
N PRO A 20 9.60 6.39 -24.20
CA PRO A 20 8.53 6.06 -23.27
C PRO A 20 8.96 4.86 -22.43
N ARG A 21 8.91 5.03 -21.10
CA ARG A 21 9.17 3.96 -20.14
C ARG A 21 8.11 2.88 -20.37
N GLN A 22 8.54 1.66 -20.67
CA GLN A 22 7.64 0.52 -20.88
C GLN A 22 7.53 -0.27 -19.58
N PRO A 23 6.33 -0.43 -19.00
CA PRO A 23 6.13 -1.28 -17.84
C PRO A 23 6.54 -2.73 -18.14
N ALA A 24 7.16 -3.38 -17.16
CA ALA A 24 7.38 -4.82 -17.18
C ALA A 24 6.14 -5.57 -16.68
N GLN A 25 6.09 -6.87 -16.95
CA GLN A 25 5.06 -7.76 -16.40
C GLN A 25 5.50 -8.23 -15.01
N ASN A 26 4.56 -8.32 -14.07
CA ASN A 26 4.82 -8.89 -12.75
C ASN A 26 5.31 -10.34 -12.90
N PRO A 27 6.49 -10.69 -12.36
CA PRO A 27 7.07 -12.03 -12.47
C PRO A 27 6.33 -13.10 -11.65
N ASP A 28 5.52 -12.71 -10.67
CA ASP A 28 4.72 -13.60 -9.82
C ASP A 28 3.25 -13.14 -9.78
N PRO A 29 2.36 -13.71 -10.61
CA PRO A 29 0.95 -13.32 -10.60
C PRO A 29 0.20 -13.73 -9.33
N ASN A 30 0.79 -14.54 -8.45
CA ASN A 30 0.21 -14.88 -7.14
C ASN A 30 0.65 -13.93 -6.03
N HIS A 31 1.61 -13.05 -6.30
CA HIS A 31 2.12 -12.05 -5.38
C HIS A 31 1.94 -10.65 -6.00
N LEU A 32 0.94 -9.93 -5.51
CA LEU A 32 0.54 -8.64 -6.05
C LEU A 32 0.66 -7.54 -5.00
N HIS A 33 0.85 -6.31 -5.48
CA HIS A 33 1.00 -5.14 -4.64
C HIS A 33 -0.01 -4.08 -5.04
N ALA A 34 -0.52 -3.34 -4.07
CA ALA A 34 -1.42 -2.21 -4.33
C ALA A 34 -1.09 -1.04 -3.41
N ASP A 35 -1.12 0.17 -3.96
CA ASP A 35 -1.04 1.40 -3.19
C ASP A 35 -2.38 1.66 -2.50
N VAL A 36 -2.36 1.95 -1.20
CA VAL A 36 -3.54 2.26 -0.41
C VAL A 36 -3.38 3.59 0.33
N ALA A 37 -4.47 4.35 0.42
CA ALA A 37 -4.57 5.49 1.32
C ALA A 37 -5.97 5.59 1.92
N VAL A 38 -6.03 5.93 3.20
CA VAL A 38 -7.29 6.25 3.89
C VAL A 38 -7.22 7.69 4.38
N TRP A 39 -8.22 8.49 4.01
CA TRP A 39 -8.37 9.87 4.45
C TRP A 39 -9.67 10.03 5.24
N VAL A 40 -9.61 10.76 6.35
CA VAL A 40 -10.77 11.03 7.20
C VAL A 40 -10.75 12.51 7.57
N GLY A 41 -11.78 13.24 7.16
CA GLY A 41 -11.89 14.67 7.46
C GLY A 41 -10.72 15.51 6.95
N GLY A 42 -10.07 15.08 5.85
CA GLY A 42 -8.87 15.73 5.31
C GLY A 42 -7.56 15.34 6.00
N THR A 43 -7.59 14.36 6.91
CA THR A 43 -6.38 13.78 7.53
C THR A 43 -6.05 12.45 6.86
N LYS A 44 -4.85 12.31 6.28
CA LYS A 44 -4.33 11.02 5.81
C LYS A 44 -3.94 10.17 7.02
N LEU A 45 -4.55 9.00 7.14
CA LEU A 45 -4.19 8.04 8.18
C LEU A 45 -2.84 7.38 7.87
N ASP A 46 -2.03 7.22 8.90
CA ASP A 46 -0.72 6.58 8.87
C ASP A 46 -0.80 5.16 9.44
N PHE A 47 -0.58 4.18 8.56
CA PHE A 47 -0.54 2.76 8.88
C PHE A 47 0.90 2.23 9.04
N SER A 48 1.93 3.09 9.13
CA SER A 48 3.33 2.66 9.25
C SER A 48 3.73 2.10 10.63
N ASP A 49 2.83 2.16 11.62
CA ASP A 49 3.05 1.64 12.97
C ASP A 49 3.13 0.11 13.00
N GLU A 50 3.95 -0.43 13.89
CA GLU A 50 4.22 -1.87 14.04
C GLU A 50 2.94 -2.71 14.23
N ARG A 51 1.87 -2.14 14.77
CA ARG A 51 0.58 -2.82 15.00
C ARG A 51 -0.10 -3.28 13.71
N TYR A 52 0.18 -2.62 12.60
CA TYR A 52 -0.38 -2.94 11.27
C TYR A 52 0.61 -3.73 10.40
N MET A 53 1.83 -3.95 10.90
CA MET A 53 2.87 -4.68 10.16
C MET A 53 2.80 -6.18 10.45
N SER A 54 3.11 -6.97 9.44
CA SER A 54 3.63 -8.32 9.62
C SER A 54 5.13 -8.26 9.87
N GLU A 55 5.64 -9.09 10.77
CA GLU A 55 7.07 -9.21 11.00
C GLU A 55 7.77 -9.82 9.77
N PRO A 56 9.00 -9.40 9.43
CA PRO A 56 9.74 -10.00 8.33
C PRO A 56 10.04 -11.48 8.63
N PRO A 57 10.03 -12.36 7.63
CA PRO A 57 10.42 -13.76 7.78
C PRO A 57 11.86 -13.86 8.31
N ALA A 58 12.05 -14.75 9.29
CA ALA A 58 13.20 -14.85 10.19
C ALA A 58 14.57 -15.24 9.55
N GLU A 59 14.85 -14.92 8.29
CA GLU A 59 16.14 -15.19 7.65
C GLU A 59 17.06 -13.96 7.49
N SER A 60 16.57 -12.73 7.72
CA SER A 60 17.43 -11.53 7.71
C SER A 60 18.05 -11.21 9.08
N ALA A 61 17.63 -11.89 10.14
CA ALA A 61 18.26 -11.81 11.45
C ALA A 61 19.55 -12.63 11.45
N ARG A 62 20.68 -11.98 11.12
CA ARG A 62 22.03 -12.53 11.33
C ARG A 62 22.06 -13.28 12.66
N VAL A 63 22.37 -14.58 12.58
CA VAL A 63 22.50 -15.50 13.70
C VAL A 63 23.47 -14.93 14.72
N SER A 64 22.94 -14.14 15.66
CA SER A 64 23.63 -13.78 16.87
C SER A 64 23.52 -14.99 17.78
N ALA A 65 24.62 -15.41 18.40
CA ALA A 65 24.60 -16.52 19.36
C ALA A 65 23.65 -16.27 20.56
N LEU A 66 23.09 -15.06 20.70
CA LEU A 66 22.03 -14.73 21.64
C LEU A 66 20.61 -15.10 21.17
N SER A 67 20.39 -15.36 19.87
CA SER A 67 19.09 -15.76 19.32
C SER A 67 18.65 -17.18 19.72
N LEU A 68 19.50 -17.93 20.43
CA LEU A 68 19.14 -19.25 21.00
C LEU A 68 18.36 -19.16 22.32
N LEU A 69 18.09 -17.95 22.82
CA LEU A 69 17.42 -17.72 24.10
C LEU A 69 16.10 -16.94 23.98
N ILE A 70 15.67 -16.61 22.75
CA ILE A 70 14.42 -15.88 22.48
C ILE A 70 13.75 -16.54 21.26
N PRO A 71 12.51 -17.04 21.35
CA PRO A 71 11.81 -17.60 20.21
C PRO A 71 11.54 -16.50 19.17
N GLY A 72 11.89 -16.78 17.91
CA GLY A 72 11.81 -15.84 16.80
C GLY A 72 10.57 -16.16 15.98
N THR A 73 9.68 -15.19 15.93
CA THR A 73 8.32 -15.29 15.47
C THR A 73 8.28 -14.88 14.00
N SER A 74 8.10 -15.85 13.09
CA SER A 74 7.96 -15.59 11.66
C SER A 74 6.56 -15.02 11.37
N ALA A 75 6.35 -14.38 10.20
CA ALA A 75 5.02 -14.23 9.59
C ALA A 75 4.26 -15.58 9.43
N HIS A 76 4.91 -16.70 9.75
CA HIS A 76 4.35 -18.04 9.88
C HIS A 76 4.68 -18.77 11.21
N GLY A 77 4.90 -18.06 12.31
CA GLY A 77 5.01 -18.72 13.62
C GLY A 77 5.99 -17.99 14.48
N ASP A 78 5.51 -17.04 15.27
CA ASP A 78 5.05 -17.38 16.61
C ASP A 78 4.28 -16.14 17.08
N GLU A 79 2.95 -16.13 16.92
CA GLU A 79 2.18 -15.18 17.71
C GLU A 79 2.25 -15.64 19.17
N GLU A 80 3.32 -15.24 19.85
CA GLU A 80 3.65 -15.66 21.23
C GLU A 80 2.59 -15.18 22.24
N ASP A 81 1.59 -14.43 21.78
CA ASP A 81 0.45 -13.97 22.57
C ASP A 81 -0.91 -14.31 21.90
N GLY A 82 -1.03 -15.48 21.29
CA GLY A 82 -2.33 -16.16 21.09
C GLY A 82 -3.41 -15.43 20.26
N HIS A 83 -3.07 -14.39 19.51
CA HIS A 83 -4.01 -13.51 18.82
C HIS A 83 -3.87 -13.52 17.30
N VAL A 84 -3.81 -14.72 16.71
CA VAL A 84 -3.66 -14.88 15.25
C VAL A 84 -4.77 -14.13 14.54
N VAL A 85 -4.40 -13.03 13.86
CA VAL A 85 -5.34 -12.28 13.03
C VAL A 85 -5.47 -13.02 11.71
N PRO A 86 -6.60 -13.70 11.45
CA PRO A 86 -6.70 -14.58 10.29
C PRO A 86 -6.52 -13.80 8.99
N GLY A 87 -5.71 -14.32 8.07
CA GLY A 87 -5.52 -13.76 6.74
C GLY A 87 -4.36 -12.77 6.63
N ARG A 88 -3.76 -12.33 7.73
CA ARG A 88 -2.58 -11.46 7.76
C ARG A 88 -1.37 -12.10 7.07
N GLU A 89 -1.28 -13.42 7.09
CA GLU A 89 -0.24 -14.16 6.38
C GLU A 89 -0.35 -14.04 4.84
N TYR A 90 -1.54 -13.74 4.31
CA TYR A 90 -1.76 -13.58 2.87
C TYR A 90 -1.89 -12.12 2.45
N LEU A 91 -2.13 -11.20 3.39
CA LEU A 91 -2.53 -9.82 3.10
C LEU A 91 -2.08 -8.89 4.22
N HIS A 92 -0.99 -8.14 3.99
CA HIS A 92 -0.37 -7.34 5.05
C HIS A 92 0.45 -6.15 4.55
N LEU A 93 0.91 -5.35 5.51
CA LEU A 93 1.95 -4.33 5.37
C LEU A 93 3.23 -4.86 6.04
N HIS A 94 4.40 -4.43 5.58
CA HIS A 94 5.66 -4.71 6.29
C HIS A 94 6.68 -3.58 6.06
N ASP A 95 7.81 -3.66 6.76
CA ASP A 95 8.94 -2.72 6.68
C ASP A 95 8.59 -1.25 7.02
N GLY A 96 7.53 -1.03 7.80
CA GLY A 96 7.05 0.31 8.11
C GLY A 96 6.43 1.01 6.90
N ASN A 97 6.14 0.29 5.82
CA ASN A 97 5.44 0.82 4.66
C ASN A 97 3.93 0.76 4.91
N GLY A 98 3.34 1.90 5.29
CA GLY A 98 1.91 2.03 5.56
C GLY A 98 1.03 2.19 4.31
N HIS A 99 1.60 2.16 3.10
CA HIS A 99 0.88 2.52 1.86
C HIS A 99 0.99 1.49 0.74
N VAL A 100 1.78 0.42 0.88
CA VAL A 100 1.83 -0.69 -0.09
C VAL A 100 1.34 -1.97 0.57
N ILE A 101 0.18 -2.44 0.13
CA ILE A 101 -0.39 -3.71 0.52
C ILE A 101 0.34 -4.83 -0.23
N HIS A 102 0.79 -5.85 0.49
CA HIS A 102 1.34 -7.09 -0.05
C HIS A 102 0.26 -8.17 -0.01
N VAL A 103 0.04 -8.82 -1.15
CA VAL A 103 -1.02 -9.80 -1.34
C VAL A 103 -0.42 -11.09 -1.90
N HIS A 104 -0.23 -12.09 -1.05
CA HIS A 104 0.38 -13.39 -1.39
C HIS A 104 -0.62 -14.43 -1.90
N LYS A 105 -1.85 -13.99 -2.21
CA LYS A 105 -2.90 -14.83 -2.76
C LYS A 105 -3.89 -14.01 -3.60
N PRO A 106 -4.07 -14.34 -4.89
CA PRO A 106 -5.07 -13.66 -5.72
C PRO A 106 -6.49 -13.84 -5.20
N GLY A 107 -7.35 -12.87 -5.50
CA GLY A 107 -8.77 -12.94 -5.18
C GLY A 107 -9.14 -12.42 -3.79
N LEU A 108 -8.18 -11.90 -3.02
CA LEU A 108 -8.47 -11.24 -1.74
C LEU A 108 -9.03 -9.84 -1.98
N ALA A 109 -10.02 -9.49 -1.16
CA ALA A 109 -10.72 -8.22 -1.25
C ALA A 109 -10.12 -7.16 -0.32
N ILE A 110 -10.41 -5.89 -0.59
CA ILE A 110 -9.99 -4.79 0.27
C ILE A 110 -10.56 -4.91 1.69
N GLY A 111 -11.73 -5.54 1.86
CA GLY A 111 -12.29 -5.86 3.16
C GLY A 111 -11.49 -6.89 3.95
N ASP A 112 -10.89 -7.87 3.25
CA ASP A 112 -9.99 -8.84 3.87
C ASP A 112 -8.75 -8.14 4.43
N PHE A 113 -8.25 -7.10 3.74
CA PHE A 113 -7.08 -6.33 4.19
C PHE A 113 -7.39 -5.58 5.49
N PHE A 114 -8.49 -4.82 5.54
CA PHE A 114 -8.86 -4.13 6.78
C PHE A 114 -9.07 -5.12 7.93
N THR A 115 -9.67 -6.28 7.66
CA THR A 115 -9.83 -7.34 8.65
C THR A 115 -8.49 -7.87 9.14
N SER A 116 -7.51 -8.08 8.26
CA SER A 116 -6.18 -8.62 8.61
C SER A 116 -5.35 -7.68 9.50
N ILE A 117 -5.63 -6.38 9.44
CA ILE A 117 -5.03 -5.37 10.32
C ILE A 117 -5.93 -4.98 11.51
N GLY A 118 -7.01 -5.74 11.76
CA GLY A 118 -7.85 -5.59 12.95
C GLY A 118 -8.92 -4.49 12.87
N LEU A 119 -9.23 -3.99 11.67
CA LEU A 119 -10.26 -2.99 11.42
C LEU A 119 -11.52 -3.63 10.85
N THR A 120 -12.68 -3.04 11.15
CA THR A 120 -13.97 -3.50 10.61
C THR A 120 -14.43 -2.56 9.52
N VAL A 121 -14.80 -3.11 8.37
CA VAL A 121 -15.24 -2.34 7.21
C VAL A 121 -16.51 -2.93 6.60
N THR A 122 -17.42 -2.07 6.17
CA THR A 122 -18.65 -2.41 5.44
C THR A 122 -18.79 -1.53 4.21
N SER A 123 -19.92 -1.61 3.49
CA SER A 123 -20.23 -0.71 2.37
C SER A 123 -20.43 0.75 2.79
N ASP A 124 -20.62 1.01 4.08
CA ASP A 124 -21.01 2.34 4.57
C ASP A 124 -20.20 2.82 5.78
N CYS A 125 -19.38 1.95 6.39
CA CYS A 125 -18.67 2.22 7.62
C CYS A 125 -17.24 1.69 7.59
N LEU A 126 -16.32 2.43 8.21
CA LEU A 126 -15.02 1.92 8.67
C LEU A 126 -14.88 2.25 10.16
N THR A 127 -14.59 1.25 10.97
CA THR A 127 -14.29 1.43 12.39
C THR A 127 -12.79 1.53 12.59
N LEU A 128 -12.33 2.70 13.03
CA LEU A 128 -10.93 2.94 13.39
C LEU A 128 -10.62 2.37 14.78
N ASP A 129 -9.38 1.96 15.01
CA ASP A 129 -8.90 1.71 16.37
C ASP A 129 -8.56 3.01 17.11
N GLU A 130 -8.06 2.88 18.34
CA GLU A 130 -7.69 4.04 19.16
C GLU A 130 -6.53 4.84 18.57
N TYR A 131 -5.59 4.17 17.91
CA TYR A 131 -4.40 4.82 17.37
C TYR A 131 -4.73 5.65 16.14
N LEU A 132 -5.43 5.08 15.17
CA LEU A 132 -5.85 5.80 13.96
C LEU A 132 -6.82 6.92 14.29
N PHE A 133 -7.77 6.69 15.21
CA PHE A 133 -8.70 7.74 15.60
C PHE A 133 -8.01 8.91 16.30
N ALA A 134 -6.95 8.66 17.07
CA ALA A 134 -6.14 9.71 17.70
C ALA A 134 -5.31 10.54 16.71
N GLN A 135 -5.12 10.08 15.48
CA GLN A 135 -4.45 10.86 14.43
C GLN A 135 -5.35 11.96 13.85
N LEU A 136 -6.68 11.83 14.00
CA LEU A 136 -7.63 12.78 13.46
C LEU A 136 -7.49 14.15 14.14
N ASP A 137 -7.77 15.21 13.39
CA ASP A 137 -7.87 16.56 13.93
C ASP A 137 -8.93 16.64 15.03
N ALA A 138 -8.49 16.96 16.25
CA ALA A 138 -9.36 16.96 17.44
C ALA A 138 -10.49 17.98 17.34
N ASP A 139 -10.23 19.14 16.73
CA ASP A 139 -11.25 20.18 16.54
C ASP A 139 -12.34 19.70 15.56
N TRP A 140 -11.96 18.97 14.51
CA TRP A 140 -12.91 18.37 13.57
C TRP A 140 -13.73 17.26 14.24
N VAL A 141 -13.08 16.40 15.02
CA VAL A 141 -13.76 15.35 15.80
C VAL A 141 -14.79 15.96 16.74
N ASP A 142 -14.42 16.98 17.50
CA ASP A 142 -15.30 17.66 18.46
C ASP A 142 -16.42 18.43 17.74
N ALA A 143 -16.09 19.18 16.69
CA ALA A 143 -17.06 19.98 15.93
C ALA A 143 -18.16 19.14 15.28
N TRP A 144 -17.85 17.90 14.91
CA TRP A 144 -18.78 16.98 14.25
C TRP A 144 -19.20 15.78 15.11
N ALA A 145 -18.84 15.78 16.40
CA ALA A 145 -19.09 14.72 17.36
C ALA A 145 -18.76 13.33 16.80
N ARG A 146 -17.58 13.19 16.19
CA ARG A 146 -17.15 11.95 15.53
C ARG A 146 -16.77 10.90 16.56
N THR A 147 -17.01 9.64 16.19
CA THR A 147 -16.57 8.47 16.96
C THR A 147 -15.68 7.61 16.07
N ARG A 148 -15.09 6.57 16.65
CA ARG A 148 -14.31 5.57 15.89
C ARG A 148 -15.11 4.90 14.78
N ASP A 149 -16.43 4.77 14.94
CA ASP A 149 -17.33 4.21 13.95
C ASP A 149 -17.72 5.29 12.93
N LEU A 150 -16.98 5.35 11.82
CA LEU A 150 -17.17 6.34 10.76
C LEU A 150 -18.15 5.79 9.73
N CYS A 151 -19.44 5.88 10.02
CA CYS A 151 -20.51 5.52 9.10
C CYS A 151 -20.99 6.72 8.27
N ALA A 152 -21.52 6.45 7.08
CA ALA A 152 -22.24 7.45 6.31
C ALA A 152 -23.47 7.95 7.07
N ASP A 153 -23.62 9.27 7.21
CA ASP A 153 -24.68 9.91 8.01
C ASP A 153 -25.46 11.00 7.25
N GLY A 154 -25.39 10.95 5.92
CA GLY A 154 -26.05 11.90 5.01
C GLY A 154 -25.30 13.22 4.86
N LYS A 155 -24.43 13.57 5.81
CA LYS A 155 -23.49 14.69 5.66
C LYS A 155 -22.10 14.20 5.28
N PHE A 156 -21.61 13.18 5.98
CA PHE A 156 -20.35 12.53 5.71
C PHE A 156 -20.62 11.19 5.04
N HIS A 157 -19.78 10.83 4.09
CA HIS A 157 -19.88 9.58 3.35
C HIS A 157 -18.48 9.12 2.92
N TRP A 158 -18.39 7.84 2.60
CA TRP A 158 -17.19 7.27 2.01
C TRP A 158 -17.21 7.40 0.50
N THR A 159 -16.07 7.81 -0.05
CA THR A 159 -15.75 7.75 -1.47
C THR A 159 -14.61 6.76 -1.65
N MET A 160 -14.79 5.76 -2.51
CA MET A 160 -13.71 4.90 -2.95
C MET A 160 -13.25 5.35 -4.34
N ILE A 161 -11.95 5.46 -4.56
CA ILE A 161 -11.38 5.72 -5.90
C ILE A 161 -10.36 4.62 -6.18
N VAL A 162 -10.56 3.89 -7.28
CA VAL A 162 -9.61 2.89 -7.75
C VAL A 162 -9.10 3.28 -9.11
N ASN A 163 -7.78 3.50 -9.23
CA ASN A 163 -7.13 3.89 -10.48
C ASN A 163 -7.76 5.12 -11.15
N GLY A 164 -8.28 6.05 -10.34
CA GLY A 164 -8.95 7.29 -10.79
C GLY A 164 -10.44 7.12 -11.11
N GLU A 165 -10.98 5.91 -11.02
CA GLU A 165 -12.42 5.65 -11.15
C GLU A 165 -13.09 5.67 -9.78
N ARG A 166 -14.15 6.48 -9.66
CA ARG A 166 -14.96 6.57 -8.44
C ARG A 166 -15.91 5.39 -8.35
N LEU A 167 -15.86 4.70 -7.22
CA LEU A 167 -16.72 3.58 -6.87
C LEU A 167 -17.45 3.88 -5.55
N PRO A 168 -18.64 3.32 -5.34
CA PRO A 168 -19.17 3.17 -3.99
C PRO A 168 -18.15 2.42 -3.13
N MET A 169 -18.14 2.69 -1.83
CA MET A 169 -17.35 1.89 -0.90
C MET A 169 -17.82 0.44 -0.97
N ASP A 170 -16.92 -0.44 -1.40
CA ASP A 170 -17.21 -1.85 -1.62
C ASP A 170 -16.11 -2.70 -0.97
N PRO A 171 -16.35 -3.27 0.22
CA PRO A 171 -15.39 -4.13 0.89
C PRO A 171 -15.13 -5.43 0.11
N THR A 172 -15.95 -5.77 -0.89
CA THR A 172 -15.79 -6.95 -1.74
C THR A 172 -14.94 -6.70 -2.99
N TYR A 173 -14.43 -5.47 -3.19
CA TYR A 173 -13.53 -5.15 -4.28
C TYR A 173 -12.25 -6.01 -4.20
N VAL A 174 -12.06 -6.87 -5.21
CA VAL A 174 -10.88 -7.73 -5.34
C VAL A 174 -9.68 -6.89 -5.78
N ILE A 175 -8.64 -6.88 -4.95
CA ILE A 175 -7.40 -6.14 -5.19
C ILE A 175 -6.70 -6.69 -6.43
N LYS A 176 -6.24 -5.80 -7.31
CA LYS A 176 -5.42 -6.15 -8.47
C LYS A 176 -4.03 -5.56 -8.31
N ASP A 177 -3.10 -6.19 -9.02
CA ASP A 177 -1.72 -5.74 -9.06
C ASP A 177 -1.63 -4.30 -9.58
N VAL A 178 -0.80 -3.50 -8.90
CA VAL A 178 -0.55 -2.07 -9.09
C VAL A 178 -1.77 -1.15 -8.98
N ASP A 179 -2.84 -1.60 -8.32
CA ASP A 179 -3.97 -0.73 -8.02
C ASP A 179 -3.55 0.45 -7.14
N ARG A 180 -4.17 1.61 -7.38
CA ARG A 180 -4.20 2.74 -6.44
C ARG A 180 -5.60 2.83 -5.85
N ILE A 181 -5.74 2.47 -4.58
CA ILE A 181 -7.00 2.40 -3.85
C ILE A 181 -7.05 3.50 -2.79
N LEU A 182 -7.90 4.51 -3.00
CA LEU A 182 -8.21 5.53 -2.00
C LEU A 182 -9.56 5.21 -1.35
N LEU A 183 -9.61 5.29 -0.02
CA LEU A 183 -10.85 5.48 0.74
C LEU A 183 -10.83 6.87 1.39
N SER A 184 -11.79 7.71 1.07
CA SER A 184 -11.91 9.06 1.62
C SER A 184 -13.25 9.23 2.34
N TYR A 185 -13.21 9.61 3.61
CA TYR A 185 -14.39 9.94 4.40
C TYR A 185 -14.46 11.44 4.63
N GLY A 186 -15.51 12.06 4.09
CA GLY A 186 -15.68 13.51 4.16
C GLY A 186 -17.07 13.93 3.71
N SER A 187 -17.30 15.24 3.72
CA SER A 187 -18.55 15.83 3.22
C SER A 187 -18.42 16.40 1.81
N SER A 188 -17.31 16.13 1.12
CA SER A 188 -16.95 16.74 -0.16
C SER A 188 -16.27 15.73 -1.06
N ASP A 189 -16.87 15.47 -2.21
CA ASP A 189 -16.27 14.60 -3.23
C ASP A 189 -15.02 15.23 -3.83
N THR A 190 -14.98 16.56 -3.99
CA THR A 190 -13.81 17.24 -4.60
C THR A 190 -12.54 17.04 -3.77
N ALA A 191 -12.66 16.96 -2.44
CA ALA A 191 -11.52 16.64 -1.58
C ALA A 191 -10.94 15.26 -1.92
N ALA A 192 -11.78 14.25 -2.16
CA ALA A 192 -11.32 12.90 -2.53
C ALA A 192 -10.54 12.86 -3.85
N ASP A 193 -10.88 13.70 -4.85
CA ASP A 193 -10.08 13.79 -6.10
C ASP A 193 -8.70 14.38 -5.82
N GLU A 194 -8.62 15.42 -4.98
CA GLU A 194 -7.36 16.06 -4.60
C GLU A 194 -6.47 15.10 -3.79
N GLU A 195 -7.07 14.36 -2.85
CA GLU A 195 -6.40 13.32 -2.05
C GLU A 195 -5.88 12.19 -2.95
N PHE A 196 -6.65 11.76 -3.96
CA PHE A 196 -6.22 10.72 -4.89
C PHE A 196 -4.96 11.12 -5.66
N VAL A 197 -4.84 12.39 -6.06
CA VAL A 197 -3.64 12.91 -6.75
C VAL A 197 -2.38 12.77 -5.90
N THR A 198 -2.50 12.75 -4.57
CA THR A 198 -1.37 12.59 -3.64
C THR A 198 -0.94 11.13 -3.43
N MET A 199 -1.69 10.16 -3.96
CA MET A 199 -1.31 8.76 -3.83
C MET A 199 0.01 8.47 -4.52
N THR A 200 0.76 7.57 -3.91
CA THR A 200 1.93 6.93 -4.49
C THR A 200 1.53 5.99 -5.62
N ASP A 201 2.54 5.58 -6.38
CA ASP A 201 2.51 4.48 -7.34
C ASP A 201 3.64 3.49 -7.02
N ASP A 202 3.92 3.30 -5.73
CA ASP A 202 5.06 2.52 -5.25
C ASP A 202 4.84 1.02 -5.43
N ALA A 203 3.59 0.54 -5.49
CA ALA A 203 3.28 -0.85 -5.78
C ALA A 203 3.95 -1.34 -7.07
N CYS A 204 4.19 -0.48 -8.05
CA CYS A 204 4.90 -0.86 -9.28
C CYS A 204 6.34 -1.32 -9.02
N LEU A 205 7.00 -0.77 -8.00
CA LEU A 205 8.38 -1.11 -7.64
C LEU A 205 8.41 -2.52 -7.06
N TYR A 206 7.49 -2.80 -6.13
CA TYR A 206 7.34 -4.09 -5.47
C TYR A 206 6.90 -5.19 -6.45
N SER A 207 5.95 -4.90 -7.34
CA SER A 207 5.54 -5.82 -8.42
C SER A 207 6.55 -5.91 -9.57
N LYS A 208 7.68 -5.20 -9.49
CA LYS A 208 8.75 -5.15 -10.52
C LYS A 208 8.25 -4.74 -11.90
N THR A 209 7.14 -4.00 -11.97
CA THR A 209 6.53 -3.53 -13.22
C THR A 209 7.10 -2.17 -13.67
N CYS A 210 7.83 -1.46 -12.81
CA CYS A 210 8.51 -0.21 -13.16
C CYS A 210 10.04 -0.28 -12.98
N PRO A 211 10.77 -1.02 -13.83
CA PRO A 211 12.20 -1.33 -13.65
C PRO A 211 13.13 -0.11 -13.62
N TRP A 212 12.67 1.05 -14.09
CA TRP A 212 13.42 2.31 -13.99
C TRP A 212 13.48 2.87 -12.57
N ARG A 213 12.71 2.34 -11.61
CA ARG A 213 12.73 2.75 -10.19
C ARG A 213 13.74 1.96 -9.36
N GLY A 214 14.40 0.95 -9.94
CA GLY A 214 15.35 0.09 -9.24
C GLY A 214 14.74 -1.25 -8.84
N GLU A 215 15.45 -1.99 -7.99
CA GLU A 215 14.95 -3.22 -7.38
C GLU A 215 14.22 -2.88 -6.07
N PRO A 216 13.08 -3.54 -5.78
CA PRO A 216 12.46 -3.41 -4.46
C PRO A 216 13.38 -4.01 -3.37
N PRO A 217 13.14 -3.67 -2.09
CA PRO A 217 13.70 -4.43 -0.98
C PRO A 217 13.49 -5.93 -1.17
N THR A 218 14.38 -6.75 -0.60
CA THR A 218 14.21 -8.20 -0.65
C THR A 218 13.06 -8.60 0.27
N GLU A 219 12.05 -9.23 -0.31
CA GLU A 219 10.91 -9.77 0.41
C GLU A 219 11.04 -11.28 0.49
N ASN A 220 11.05 -11.82 1.71
CA ASN A 220 11.20 -13.25 1.96
C ASN A 220 9.84 -13.97 1.84
N CYS A 221 9.14 -13.83 0.73
CA CYS A 221 7.75 -14.24 0.67
C CYS A 221 7.58 -15.77 0.63
N ILE A 222 6.42 -16.27 1.07
CA ILE A 222 5.86 -17.58 0.74
C ILE A 222 4.48 -17.33 0.11
N ALA A 223 4.40 -16.99 -1.17
CA ALA A 223 3.13 -17.05 -1.90
C ALA A 223 2.90 -18.48 -2.39
N ASP A 224 1.64 -18.92 -2.37
CA ASP A 224 0.97 -19.79 -3.36
C ASP A 224 -0.09 -20.69 -2.72
N PRO A 225 -1.16 -20.95 -3.49
CA PRO A 225 -1.80 -22.22 -3.72
C PRO A 225 -1.17 -23.50 -3.14
N ALA A 226 0.03 -23.81 -3.69
CA ALA A 226 0.90 -24.97 -3.45
C ALA A 226 2.43 -24.71 -3.66
N VAL A 227 2.91 -23.50 -3.29
CA VAL A 227 4.25 -22.80 -3.40
C VAL A 227 4.81 -22.33 -4.80
N PRO A 228 4.85 -20.99 -5.14
CA PRO A 228 6.08 -20.23 -4.94
C PRO A 228 5.96 -18.76 -4.48
N CYS A 229 6.75 -18.42 -3.47
CA CYS A 229 7.68 -17.30 -3.52
C CYS A 229 9.05 -17.80 -3.08
N VAL A 230 10.12 -17.30 -3.69
CA VAL A 230 11.49 -17.43 -3.17
C VAL A 230 12.39 -16.34 -3.78
N ALA A 231 13.16 -15.64 -2.94
CA ALA A 231 14.42 -15.04 -3.36
C ALA A 231 15.50 -16.14 -3.51
N PRO A 232 16.44 -16.08 -4.48
CA PRO A 232 17.45 -17.13 -4.65
C PRO A 232 18.40 -17.25 -3.44
N LEU A 233 18.85 -18.49 -3.18
CA LEU A 233 20.00 -18.76 -2.31
C LEU A 233 21.26 -18.06 -2.87
N GLU A 234 22.07 -17.51 -1.96
CA GLU A 234 23.22 -16.62 -2.21
C GLU A 234 24.06 -16.91 -3.46
#